data_AF-A0A852I6H1-F1
#
_entry.id   AF-A0A852I6H1-F1
#
_cell.length_a   1.000
_cell.length_b   1.000
_cell.length_c   1.000
_cell.angle_alpha   90.00
_cell.angle_beta   90.00
_cell.angle_gamma   90.00
#
_symmetry.space_group_name_H-M   'P 1'
#
loop_
_entity.id
_entity.type
_entity.pdbx_description
1 polymer ?
#
loop_
_entity_poly.entity_id
_entity_poly.type
_entity_poly.pdbx_seq_one_letter_code
_entity_poly.pdbx_strand_id
1 'polypeptide(L)'
;QVPDSAGTGTAYLCGVKANARTLGLSGAAVYGKCRTTFGNEVDSVLHRARLAGKSVGIVTTTRVQHASPGAAYAHSASRGWYADANMPKEALREGCKDIAYQLVHNTDINVILGGGRMYMTPKKTPDPEYPEDPDQNGTREDGRDLIAEWLSAKQVVCRAEEGMFLQAQGVCHWHWLCSRWQGARYVWDKKGLDAVEDDSVSHLMGLFEPKDMKYELNRNTSTDPSIVEMTEKAIHILSRNPNGFFLFVEDEIDHGHHSGRAKQALMEAVMLDRAVARAGELTSPADTLTVVTADHSHVFTFGGSTPRGNSIFGLAPKKAKDKRAYTSILYGNGPGYSIRDGARPAAS
;
A
#
# COMPACT_ATOMS: atom_id res chain seq x y z
N GLN A 1 14.30 -21.24 8.59
CA GLN A 1 13.48 -20.84 7.42
C GLN A 1 13.04 -19.39 7.59
N VAL A 2 12.91 -18.63 6.49
CA VAL A 2 12.65 -17.17 6.45
C VAL A 2 11.57 -16.91 5.39
N PRO A 3 10.49 -16.18 5.70
CA PRO A 3 9.40 -15.91 4.75
C PRO A 3 9.68 -14.70 3.84
N ASP A 4 8.74 -14.38 2.95
CA ASP A 4 8.65 -13.10 2.24
C ASP A 4 7.28 -12.44 2.50
N SER A 5 7.18 -11.13 2.21
CA SER A 5 5.97 -10.33 2.45
C SER A 5 4.69 -10.85 1.78
N ALA A 6 4.78 -11.60 0.67
CA ALA A 6 3.59 -12.09 -0.04
C ALA A 6 2.93 -13.28 0.70
N GLY A 7 3.75 -14.27 1.07
CA GLY A 7 3.27 -15.43 1.82
C GLY A 7 2.74 -15.05 3.21
N THR A 8 3.40 -14.10 3.88
CA THR A 8 2.96 -13.56 5.17
C THR A 8 1.75 -12.66 5.05
N GLY A 9 1.68 -11.81 4.01
CA GLY A 9 0.49 -11.02 3.64
C GLY A 9 -0.76 -11.89 3.58
N THR A 10 -0.68 -13.01 2.87
CA THR A 10 -1.79 -13.98 2.80
C THR A 10 -2.13 -14.58 4.17
N ALA A 11 -1.12 -14.81 5.02
CA ALA A 11 -1.35 -15.34 6.36
C ALA A 11 -2.13 -14.37 7.27
N TYR A 12 -1.70 -13.11 7.38
CA TYR A 12 -2.34 -12.16 8.31
C TYR A 12 -3.58 -11.47 7.72
N LEU A 13 -3.75 -11.42 6.40
CA LEU A 13 -4.94 -10.83 5.76
C LEU A 13 -5.99 -11.87 5.37
N CYS A 14 -5.62 -13.10 5.01
CA CYS A 14 -6.57 -14.14 4.61
C CYS A 14 -6.78 -15.21 5.68
N GLY A 15 -5.84 -15.36 6.62
CA GLY A 15 -5.89 -16.40 7.65
C GLY A 15 -5.35 -17.76 7.20
N VAL A 16 -4.61 -17.81 6.08
CA VAL A 16 -4.05 -19.03 5.50
C VAL A 16 -2.57 -18.82 5.19
N LYS A 17 -1.70 -19.70 5.69
CA LYS A 17 -0.28 -19.67 5.30
C LYS A 17 -0.13 -20.09 3.84
N ALA A 18 0.70 -19.34 3.11
CA ALA A 18 0.91 -19.52 1.69
C ALA A 18 2.40 -19.73 1.35
N ASN A 19 2.65 -20.13 0.11
CA ASN A 19 4.00 -20.26 -0.42
C ASN A 19 4.63 -18.87 -0.63
N ALA A 20 5.96 -18.83 -0.62
CA ALA A 20 6.67 -17.58 -0.83
C ALA A 20 6.36 -17.00 -2.23
N ARG A 21 6.25 -15.67 -2.31
CA ARG A 21 5.99 -14.88 -3.53
C ARG A 21 4.61 -15.06 -4.18
N THR A 22 3.66 -15.75 -3.54
CA THR A 22 2.25 -15.82 -3.98
C THR A 22 1.36 -14.93 -3.11
N LEU A 23 0.35 -14.30 -3.70
CA LEU A 23 -0.58 -13.37 -3.03
C LEU A 23 -1.99 -13.94 -3.02
N GLY A 24 -2.64 -13.99 -1.86
CA GLY A 24 -4.05 -14.37 -1.74
C GLY A 24 -4.34 -15.80 -2.23
N LEU A 25 -3.35 -16.69 -2.18
CA LEU A 25 -3.47 -18.09 -2.63
C LEU A 25 -3.09 -19.04 -1.50
N SER A 26 -3.71 -20.22 -1.48
CA SER A 26 -3.35 -21.30 -0.56
C SER A 26 -1.94 -21.86 -0.84
N GLY A 27 -1.41 -22.65 0.09
CA GLY A 27 -0.15 -23.37 -0.09
C GLY A 27 -0.12 -24.42 -1.22
N ALA A 28 -1.25 -24.67 -1.89
CA ALA A 28 -1.29 -25.54 -3.07
C ALA A 28 -0.91 -24.80 -4.38
N ALA A 29 -0.97 -23.46 -4.40
CA ALA A 29 -0.53 -22.68 -5.55
C ALA A 29 1.01 -22.68 -5.69
N VAL A 30 1.50 -22.69 -6.92
CA VAL A 30 2.93 -22.74 -7.23
C VAL A 30 3.38 -21.40 -7.81
N TYR A 31 4.44 -20.83 -7.23
CA TYR A 31 5.02 -19.57 -7.69
C TYR A 31 5.31 -19.57 -9.20
N GLY A 32 4.83 -18.52 -9.87
CA GLY A 32 4.99 -18.30 -11.30
C GLY A 32 4.15 -19.22 -12.21
N LYS A 33 3.27 -20.07 -11.66
CA LYS A 33 2.40 -20.97 -12.43
C LYS A 33 0.95 -20.51 -12.39
N CYS A 34 0.55 -19.71 -13.38
CA CYS A 34 -0.79 -19.12 -13.45
C CYS A 34 -1.93 -20.14 -13.30
N ARG A 35 -1.85 -21.31 -13.97
CA ARG A 35 -2.89 -22.34 -13.84
C ARG A 35 -3.15 -22.83 -12.42
N THR A 36 -2.19 -22.67 -11.50
CA THR A 36 -2.34 -23.08 -10.10
C THR A 36 -3.00 -22.02 -9.23
N THR A 37 -3.33 -20.84 -9.79
CA THR A 37 -4.14 -19.81 -9.12
C THR A 37 -5.57 -20.29 -8.93
N PHE A 38 -6.17 -20.82 -10.00
CA PHE A 38 -7.60 -21.12 -10.05
C PHE A 38 -7.97 -22.29 -9.13
N GLY A 39 -8.90 -22.04 -8.20
CA GLY A 39 -9.34 -22.97 -7.16
C GLY A 39 -8.51 -22.91 -5.87
N ASN A 40 -7.47 -22.06 -5.82
CA ASN A 40 -6.62 -21.86 -4.65
C ASN A 40 -6.74 -20.46 -4.05
N GLU A 41 -7.66 -19.63 -4.55
CA GLU A 41 -7.95 -18.30 -4.02
C GLU A 41 -8.43 -18.36 -2.57
N VAL A 42 -7.92 -17.46 -1.74
CA VAL A 42 -8.34 -17.32 -0.33
C VAL A 42 -8.72 -15.88 -0.02
N ASP A 43 -9.96 -15.67 0.42
CA ASP A 43 -10.50 -14.34 0.63
C ASP A 43 -9.90 -13.63 1.85
N SER A 44 -9.52 -12.38 1.66
CA SER A 44 -9.01 -11.54 2.73
C SER A 44 -10.11 -11.12 3.71
N VAL A 45 -9.72 -10.65 4.90
CA VAL A 45 -10.61 -9.99 5.86
C VAL A 45 -11.14 -8.68 5.26
N LEU A 46 -10.35 -7.99 4.43
CA LEU A 46 -10.79 -6.81 3.70
C LEU A 46 -11.97 -7.14 2.78
N HIS A 47 -11.85 -8.17 1.95
CA HIS A 47 -12.93 -8.61 1.05
C HIS A 47 -14.19 -8.99 1.85
N ARG A 48 -14.02 -9.77 2.91
CA ARG A 48 -15.12 -10.18 3.80
C ARG A 48 -15.78 -8.99 4.51
N ALA A 49 -15.00 -7.99 4.96
CA ALA A 49 -15.53 -6.78 5.56
C ALA A 49 -16.37 -5.99 4.56
N ARG A 50 -15.93 -5.89 3.29
CA ARG A 50 -16.69 -5.24 2.23
C ARG A 50 -18.01 -5.97 1.96
N LEU A 51 -17.99 -7.30 1.88
CA LEU A 51 -19.20 -8.13 1.73
C LEU A 51 -20.18 -7.98 2.90
N ALA A 52 -19.66 -7.75 4.11
CA ALA A 52 -20.46 -7.46 5.30
C ALA A 52 -21.00 -6.01 5.36
N GLY A 53 -20.84 -5.22 4.30
CA GLY A 53 -21.36 -3.86 4.20
C GLY A 53 -20.51 -2.80 4.91
N LYS A 54 -19.32 -3.15 5.39
CA LYS A 54 -18.34 -2.18 5.92
C LYS A 54 -17.64 -1.44 4.78
N SER A 55 -17.17 -0.23 5.07
CA SER A 55 -16.23 0.44 4.17
C SER A 55 -14.84 -0.16 4.33
N VAL A 56 -14.03 -0.14 3.28
CA VAL A 56 -12.68 -0.71 3.35
C VAL A 56 -11.63 0.22 2.74
N GLY A 57 -10.44 0.23 3.33
CA GLY A 57 -9.33 1.03 2.85
C GLY A 57 -7.95 0.41 3.00
N ILE A 58 -7.05 0.89 2.15
CA ILE A 58 -5.64 0.54 2.09
C ILE A 58 -4.84 1.85 2.09
N VAL A 59 -3.89 1.94 3.01
CA VAL A 59 -2.90 3.01 3.11
C VAL A 59 -1.53 2.35 3.16
N THR A 60 -0.61 2.74 2.28
CA THR A 60 0.77 2.24 2.31
C THR A 60 1.74 3.31 1.81
N THR A 61 2.98 3.31 2.29
CA THR A 61 4.07 4.10 1.67
C THR A 61 4.73 3.36 0.51
N THR A 62 4.39 2.09 0.26
CA THR A 62 4.83 1.38 -0.95
C THR A 62 3.88 1.65 -2.12
N ARG A 63 4.13 1.06 -3.29
CA ARG A 63 3.10 0.97 -4.33
C ARG A 63 1.89 0.20 -3.79
N VAL A 64 0.67 0.64 -4.07
CA VAL A 64 -0.55 -0.06 -3.61
C VAL A 64 -0.71 -1.47 -4.20
N GLN A 65 0.08 -1.80 -5.23
CA GLN A 65 0.23 -3.12 -5.85
C GLN A 65 1.34 -3.97 -5.23
N HIS A 66 1.99 -3.51 -4.16
CA HIS A 66 3.03 -4.27 -3.46
C HIS A 66 2.45 -5.53 -2.79
N ALA A 67 3.31 -6.39 -2.27
CA ALA A 67 2.88 -7.69 -1.76
C ALA A 67 1.91 -7.60 -0.57
N SER A 68 2.23 -6.79 0.44
CA SER A 68 1.39 -6.64 1.62
C SER A 68 -0.01 -6.07 1.29
N PRO A 69 -0.15 -4.91 0.63
CA PRO A 69 -1.47 -4.39 0.25
C PRO A 69 -2.13 -5.30 -0.79
N GLY A 70 -1.36 -5.85 -1.74
CA GLY A 70 -1.83 -6.76 -2.77
C GLY A 70 -2.49 -8.02 -2.21
N ALA A 71 -1.98 -8.58 -1.11
CA ALA A 71 -2.62 -9.72 -0.44
C ALA A 71 -4.01 -9.39 0.15
N ALA A 72 -4.38 -8.12 0.30
CA ALA A 72 -5.70 -7.71 0.76
C ALA A 72 -6.78 -7.83 -0.33
N TYR A 73 -6.43 -7.87 -1.61
CA TYR A 73 -7.41 -7.84 -2.71
C TYR A 73 -7.08 -8.72 -3.92
N ALA A 74 -5.81 -9.13 -4.09
CA ALA A 74 -5.34 -9.86 -5.26
C ALA A 74 -5.12 -11.36 -4.96
N HIS A 75 -5.39 -12.17 -5.97
CA HIS A 75 -5.04 -13.58 -6.06
C HIS A 75 -4.04 -13.75 -7.21
N SER A 76 -2.75 -13.93 -6.89
CA SER A 76 -1.69 -13.98 -7.90
C SER A 76 -0.62 -15.00 -7.55
N ALA A 77 -0.28 -15.84 -8.53
CA ALA A 77 0.83 -16.79 -8.44
C ALA A 77 2.21 -16.10 -8.42
N SER A 78 2.28 -14.77 -8.58
CA SER A 78 3.52 -14.01 -8.45
C SER A 78 3.27 -12.59 -7.94
N ARG A 79 3.92 -12.24 -6.83
CA ARG A 79 3.97 -10.85 -6.31
C ARG A 79 4.62 -9.85 -7.26
N GLY A 80 5.29 -10.31 -8.32
CA GLY A 80 5.96 -9.47 -9.32
C GLY A 80 5.09 -9.08 -10.50
N TRP A 81 3.83 -9.51 -10.56
CA TRP A 81 2.91 -9.20 -11.66
C TRP A 81 2.14 -7.89 -11.39
N TYR A 82 2.87 -6.78 -11.21
CA TYR A 82 2.27 -5.48 -10.85
C TYR A 82 1.34 -4.94 -11.93
N ALA A 83 1.82 -4.89 -13.18
CA ALA A 83 1.05 -4.63 -14.39
C ALA A 83 1.20 -5.78 -15.39
N ASP A 84 0.39 -5.77 -16.45
CA ASP A 84 0.45 -6.73 -17.56
C ASP A 84 1.85 -6.81 -18.19
N ALA A 85 2.55 -5.66 -18.24
CA ALA A 85 3.95 -5.56 -18.69
C ALA A 85 4.95 -6.41 -17.89
N ASN A 86 4.62 -6.77 -16.65
CA ASN A 86 5.45 -7.60 -15.78
C ASN A 86 5.10 -9.09 -15.84
N MET A 87 4.10 -9.47 -16.64
CA MET A 87 3.61 -10.84 -16.73
C MET A 87 4.24 -11.60 -17.90
N PRO A 88 4.56 -12.90 -17.73
CA PRO A 88 4.91 -13.74 -18.86
C PRO A 88 3.69 -13.89 -19.78
N LYS A 89 3.93 -13.92 -21.10
CA LYS A 89 2.87 -14.06 -22.11
C LYS A 89 2.02 -15.32 -21.91
N GLU A 90 2.61 -16.37 -21.33
CA GLU A 90 1.91 -17.59 -20.94
C GLU A 90 0.84 -17.31 -19.89
N ALA A 91 1.16 -16.56 -18.82
CA ALA A 91 0.21 -16.25 -17.75
C ALA A 91 -0.95 -15.37 -18.24
N LEU A 92 -0.68 -14.41 -19.13
CA LEU A 92 -1.71 -13.59 -19.77
C LEU A 92 -2.67 -14.45 -20.61
N ARG A 93 -2.13 -15.39 -21.40
CA ARG A 93 -2.92 -16.34 -22.20
C ARG A 93 -3.73 -17.31 -21.35
N GLU A 94 -3.20 -17.68 -20.18
CA GLU A 94 -3.87 -18.57 -19.21
C GLU A 94 -4.94 -17.85 -18.37
N GLY A 95 -5.10 -16.54 -18.55
CA GLY A 95 -6.20 -15.77 -17.95
C GLY A 95 -5.86 -15.12 -16.61
N CYS A 96 -4.63 -15.26 -16.09
CA CYS A 96 -4.22 -14.50 -14.92
C CYS A 96 -4.24 -13.00 -15.21
N LYS A 97 -4.61 -12.23 -14.19
CA LYS A 97 -4.68 -10.77 -14.23
C LYS A 97 -3.59 -10.16 -13.36
N ASP A 98 -3.03 -9.06 -13.82
CA ASP A 98 -2.04 -8.29 -13.05
C ASP A 98 -2.66 -7.68 -11.79
N ILE A 99 -1.82 -7.37 -10.81
CA ILE A 99 -2.24 -6.89 -9.49
C ILE A 99 -2.96 -5.54 -9.62
N ALA A 100 -2.51 -4.64 -10.50
CA ALA A 100 -3.18 -3.36 -10.74
C ALA A 100 -4.60 -3.54 -11.30
N TYR A 101 -4.82 -4.47 -12.23
CA TYR A 101 -6.16 -4.81 -12.69
C TYR A 101 -7.03 -5.34 -11.53
N GLN A 102 -6.49 -6.25 -10.72
CA GLN A 102 -7.19 -6.84 -9.58
C GLN A 102 -7.57 -5.81 -8.51
N LEU A 103 -6.75 -4.77 -8.29
CA LEU A 103 -7.04 -3.65 -7.38
C LEU A 103 -8.37 -2.95 -7.73
N VAL A 104 -8.64 -2.79 -9.03
CA VAL A 104 -9.84 -2.10 -9.52
C VAL A 104 -11.06 -3.02 -9.57
N HIS A 105 -10.86 -4.32 -9.82
CA HIS A 105 -11.93 -5.22 -10.23
C HIS A 105 -12.35 -6.25 -9.17
N ASN A 106 -11.46 -6.69 -8.26
CA ASN A 106 -11.78 -7.80 -7.36
C ASN A 106 -12.67 -7.39 -6.19
N THR A 107 -12.35 -6.25 -5.57
CA THR A 107 -13.06 -5.75 -4.39
C THR A 107 -13.32 -4.26 -4.54
N ASP A 108 -14.51 -3.81 -4.16
CA ASP A 108 -14.84 -2.40 -4.12
C ASP A 108 -14.20 -1.72 -2.91
N ILE A 109 -13.04 -1.08 -3.10
CA ILE A 109 -12.27 -0.42 -2.05
C ILE A 109 -12.59 1.07 -2.02
N ASN A 110 -13.01 1.57 -0.86
CA ASN A 110 -13.40 2.98 -0.67
C ASN A 110 -12.19 3.90 -0.65
N VAL A 111 -11.09 3.51 -0.01
CA VAL A 111 -9.89 4.36 0.10
C VAL A 111 -8.65 3.58 -0.32
N ILE A 112 -7.92 4.09 -1.30
CA ILE A 112 -6.65 3.53 -1.79
C ILE A 112 -5.63 4.65 -1.78
N LEU A 113 -4.68 4.64 -0.83
CA LEU A 113 -3.65 5.67 -0.68
C LEU A 113 -2.26 5.04 -0.66
N GLY A 114 -1.36 5.53 -1.51
CA GLY A 114 0.05 5.11 -1.53
C GLY A 114 0.74 5.49 -2.84
N GLY A 115 1.76 4.74 -3.26
CA GLY A 115 2.39 4.91 -4.57
C GLY A 115 1.77 4.03 -5.66
N GLY A 116 2.37 4.02 -6.84
CA GLY A 116 2.15 2.99 -7.87
C GLY A 116 1.43 3.48 -9.11
N ARG A 117 1.51 4.77 -9.44
CA ARG A 117 0.85 5.37 -10.63
C ARG A 117 1.23 4.65 -11.93
N MET A 118 2.51 4.28 -12.09
CA MET A 118 3.04 3.80 -13.36
C MET A 118 2.42 2.47 -13.82
N TYR A 119 1.79 1.71 -12.92
CA TYR A 119 1.13 0.43 -13.23
C TYR A 119 -0.33 0.60 -13.66
N MET A 120 -0.88 1.80 -13.53
CA MET A 120 -2.29 2.08 -13.77
C MET A 120 -2.57 2.67 -15.14
N THR A 121 -1.57 3.28 -15.78
CA THR A 121 -1.74 4.03 -17.04
C THR A 121 -1.02 3.37 -18.22
N PRO A 122 -1.48 3.63 -19.47
CA PRO A 122 -0.88 3.09 -20.68
C PRO A 122 0.61 3.41 -20.83
N LYS A 123 1.32 2.56 -21.57
CA LYS A 123 2.73 2.77 -21.90
C LYS A 123 2.97 4.15 -22.49
N LYS A 124 3.96 4.87 -21.97
CA LYS A 124 4.35 6.25 -22.37
C LYS A 124 3.41 7.37 -21.89
N THR A 125 2.38 7.10 -21.12
CA THR A 125 1.62 8.16 -20.45
C THR A 125 2.55 8.90 -19.48
N PRO A 126 2.79 10.23 -19.65
CA PRO A 126 3.67 10.99 -18.76
C PRO A 126 3.19 10.95 -17.31
N ASP A 127 4.11 10.76 -16.36
CA ASP A 127 3.79 10.90 -14.95
C ASP A 127 3.51 12.39 -14.62
N PRO A 128 2.44 12.70 -13.85
CA PRO A 128 2.07 14.10 -13.59
C PRO A 128 3.11 14.88 -12.78
N GLU A 129 3.93 14.20 -11.98
CA GLU A 129 4.96 14.84 -11.15
C GLU A 129 6.33 14.85 -11.84
N TYR A 130 6.59 13.82 -12.66
CA TYR A 130 7.84 13.63 -13.37
C TYR A 130 7.65 13.59 -14.91
N PRO A 131 7.05 14.61 -15.54
CA PRO A 131 6.68 14.56 -16.97
C PRO A 131 7.89 14.50 -17.91
N GLU A 132 9.06 14.94 -17.44
CA GLU A 132 10.32 14.98 -18.19
C GLU A 132 11.18 13.71 -18.02
N ASP A 133 10.75 12.76 -17.18
CA ASP A 133 11.45 11.49 -16.94
C ASP A 133 10.67 10.30 -17.52
N PRO A 134 11.02 9.81 -18.73
CA PRO A 134 10.34 8.69 -19.35
C PRO A 134 10.36 7.39 -18.55
N ASP A 135 11.28 7.22 -17.60
CA ASP A 135 11.35 6.02 -16.75
C ASP A 135 10.24 5.99 -15.69
N GLN A 136 9.57 7.12 -15.44
CA GLN A 136 8.41 7.21 -14.54
C GLN A 136 7.07 7.02 -15.25
N ASN A 137 7.06 6.98 -16.58
CA ASN A 137 5.84 6.90 -17.36
C ASN A 137 5.05 5.62 -17.11
N GLY A 138 3.77 5.65 -17.48
CA GLY A 138 2.90 4.48 -17.49
C GLY A 138 3.55 3.29 -18.21
N THR A 139 3.26 2.09 -17.70
CA THR A 139 3.93 0.85 -18.12
C THR A 139 3.01 -0.13 -18.85
N ARG A 140 1.68 0.04 -18.75
CA ARG A 140 0.72 -0.96 -19.25
C ARG A 140 0.79 -1.14 -20.76
N GLU A 141 0.92 -2.39 -21.22
CA GLU A 141 1.03 -2.71 -22.65
C GLU A 141 -0.34 -3.00 -23.29
N ASP A 142 -1.37 -3.25 -22.47
CA ASP A 142 -2.75 -3.47 -22.89
C ASP A 142 -3.52 -2.19 -23.28
N GLY A 143 -2.89 -1.02 -23.14
CA GLY A 143 -3.46 0.28 -23.52
C GLY A 143 -4.56 0.80 -22.60
N ARG A 144 -4.74 0.20 -21.42
CA ARG A 144 -5.82 0.56 -20.49
C ARG A 144 -5.39 1.62 -19.50
N ASP A 145 -6.34 2.49 -19.15
CA ASP A 145 -6.21 3.44 -18.06
C ASP A 145 -7.10 3.00 -16.90
N LEU A 146 -6.50 2.31 -15.94
CA LEU A 146 -7.19 1.74 -14.80
C LEU A 146 -7.69 2.80 -13.81
N ILE A 147 -7.09 3.99 -13.79
CA ILE A 147 -7.57 5.11 -12.97
C ILE A 147 -8.90 5.60 -13.56
N ALA A 148 -8.94 5.84 -14.88
CA ALA A 148 -10.15 6.24 -15.57
C ALA A 148 -11.25 5.18 -15.44
N GLU A 149 -10.92 3.90 -15.63
CA GLU A 149 -11.88 2.81 -15.45
C GLU A 149 -12.46 2.76 -14.03
N TRP A 150 -11.61 2.88 -13.01
CA TRP A 150 -12.05 2.92 -11.62
C TRP A 150 -12.97 4.11 -11.36
N LEU A 151 -12.61 5.31 -11.82
CA LEU A 151 -13.46 6.51 -11.69
C LEU A 151 -14.83 6.33 -12.36
N SER A 152 -14.84 5.84 -13.60
CA SER A 152 -16.08 5.61 -14.35
C SER A 152 -16.98 4.56 -13.69
N ALA A 153 -16.41 3.51 -13.11
CA ALA A 153 -17.17 2.48 -12.42
C ALA A 153 -17.90 2.98 -11.15
N LYS A 154 -17.47 4.11 -10.57
CA LYS A 154 -18.07 4.70 -9.36
C LYS A 154 -18.89 5.95 -9.64
N GLN A 155 -18.97 6.40 -10.90
CA GLN A 155 -19.91 7.43 -11.28
C GLN A 155 -21.32 6.82 -11.32
N VAL A 156 -22.19 7.30 -10.43
CA VAL A 156 -23.61 6.96 -10.48
C VAL A 156 -24.21 7.61 -11.72
N VAL A 157 -24.60 6.81 -12.71
CA VAL A 157 -25.43 7.28 -13.81
C VAL A 157 -26.86 7.44 -13.28
N CYS A 158 -27.24 8.67 -12.94
CA CYS A 158 -28.65 9.04 -12.84
C CYS A 158 -29.24 8.97 -14.25
N ARG A 159 -29.78 7.82 -14.67
CA ARG A 159 -30.61 7.77 -15.88
C ARG A 159 -31.93 8.45 -15.54
N ALA A 160 -32.19 9.59 -16.16
CA ALA A 160 -33.57 10.01 -16.34
C ALA A 160 -34.19 8.95 -17.27
N GLU A 161 -35.09 8.12 -16.76
CA GLU A 161 -35.95 7.36 -17.66
C GLU A 161 -36.83 8.38 -18.41
N GLU A 162 -36.60 8.50 -19.71
CA GLU A 162 -37.56 9.16 -20.61
C GLU A 162 -38.86 8.35 -20.58
N GLY A 163 -39.90 8.84 -19.91
CA GLY A 163 -41.24 8.29 -20.13
C GLY A 163 -42.27 8.26 -18.99
N MET A 164 -42.16 9.02 -17.91
CA MET A 164 -43.29 9.16 -16.96
C MET A 164 -43.72 10.62 -16.78
N PHE A 165 -44.61 11.06 -17.67
CA PHE A 165 -45.53 12.15 -17.38
C PHE A 165 -46.51 11.69 -16.29
N LEU A 166 -46.31 12.18 -15.06
CA LEU A 166 -47.41 12.31 -14.11
C LEU A 166 -47.39 13.73 -13.56
N GLN A 167 -48.40 14.51 -13.97
CA GLN A 167 -48.76 15.75 -13.31
C GLN A 167 -49.15 15.44 -11.87
N ALA A 168 -48.27 15.74 -10.92
CA ALA A 168 -48.64 15.90 -9.53
C ALA A 168 -47.84 17.06 -8.95
N GLN A 169 -48.56 18.11 -8.55
CA GLN A 169 -48.04 19.19 -7.74
C GLN A 169 -47.58 18.60 -6.40
N GLY A 170 -46.31 18.26 -6.30
CA GLY A 170 -45.69 17.70 -5.11
C GLY A 170 -44.18 17.67 -5.30
N VAL A 171 -43.47 18.39 -4.45
CA VAL A 171 -42.01 18.57 -4.48
C VAL A 171 -41.33 17.19 -4.60
N CYS A 172 -40.53 17.00 -5.67
CA CYS A 172 -39.82 15.76 -5.93
C CYS A 172 -38.85 15.41 -4.79
N HIS A 173 -39.27 14.53 -3.88
CA HIS A 173 -38.45 13.97 -2.80
C HIS A 173 -37.26 13.12 -3.30
N TRP A 174 -37.25 12.75 -4.59
CA TRP A 174 -36.20 11.91 -5.20
C TRP A 174 -34.92 12.67 -5.59
N HIS A 175 -34.99 14.00 -5.73
CA HIS A 175 -33.81 14.80 -6.11
C HIS A 175 -32.79 14.92 -4.96
N TRP A 176 -33.26 14.82 -3.71
CA TRP A 176 -32.44 14.98 -2.51
C TRP A 176 -31.70 13.70 -2.09
N LEU A 177 -32.20 12.52 -2.46
CA LEU A 177 -31.57 11.24 -2.12
C LEU A 177 -30.41 10.87 -3.08
N CYS A 178 -30.45 11.31 -4.34
CA CYS A 178 -29.34 11.10 -5.28
C CYS A 178 -28.13 12.02 -5.05
N SER A 179 -28.26 13.07 -4.23
CA SER A 179 -27.21 14.09 -4.05
C SER A 179 -26.19 13.75 -2.95
N ARG A 180 -26.43 12.74 -2.12
CA ARG A 180 -25.68 12.56 -0.85
C ARG A 180 -24.46 11.63 -0.91
N TRP A 181 -24.18 11.03 -2.06
CA TRP A 181 -23.03 10.15 -2.28
C TRP A 181 -22.41 10.42 -3.65
N GLN A 182 -21.85 11.61 -3.82
CA GLN A 182 -21.18 11.97 -5.06
C GLN A 182 -19.76 11.39 -5.08
N GLY A 183 -19.44 10.70 -6.19
CA GLY A 183 -18.11 10.68 -6.80
C GLY A 183 -17.06 9.78 -6.16
N ALA A 184 -16.42 8.99 -7.02
CA ALA A 184 -15.01 8.66 -6.82
C ALA A 184 -14.12 9.86 -7.17
N ARG A 185 -13.00 10.00 -6.48
CA ARG A 185 -12.00 11.02 -6.74
C ARG A 185 -10.63 10.38 -6.89
N TYR A 186 -9.87 10.87 -7.86
CA TYR A 186 -8.45 10.56 -8.01
C TYR A 186 -7.62 11.80 -7.67
N VAL A 187 -6.56 11.62 -6.89
CA VAL A 187 -5.56 12.63 -6.55
C VAL A 187 -4.16 12.02 -6.68
N TRP A 188 -3.15 12.84 -6.94
CA TRP A 188 -1.77 12.37 -7.07
C TRP A 188 -0.76 13.18 -6.26
N ASP A 189 -1.18 14.29 -5.65
CA ASP A 189 -0.36 15.12 -4.78
C ASP A 189 -1.07 15.41 -3.44
N LYS A 190 -0.30 15.92 -2.49
CA LYS A 190 -0.76 16.33 -1.16
C LYS A 190 -1.81 17.43 -1.26
N LYS A 191 -1.61 18.41 -2.14
CA LYS A 191 -2.58 19.49 -2.33
C LYS A 191 -3.94 18.95 -2.79
N GLY A 192 -3.94 18.00 -3.72
CA GLY A 192 -5.14 17.30 -4.15
C GLY A 192 -5.78 16.53 -3.00
N LEU A 193 -5.00 15.80 -2.20
CA LEU A 193 -5.49 15.08 -1.02
C LEU A 193 -6.13 16.02 0.02
N ASP A 194 -5.46 17.13 0.34
CA ASP A 194 -5.91 18.13 1.32
C ASP A 194 -7.20 18.83 0.84
N ALA A 195 -7.36 19.01 -0.47
CA ALA A 195 -8.55 19.64 -1.07
C ALA A 195 -9.78 18.72 -1.13
N VAL A 196 -9.65 17.43 -0.79
CA VAL A 196 -10.79 16.51 -0.70
C VAL A 196 -11.54 16.76 0.60
N GLU A 197 -12.71 17.38 0.49
CA GLU A 197 -13.67 17.48 1.58
C GLU A 197 -14.20 16.10 1.94
N ASP A 198 -14.12 15.73 3.22
CA ASP A 198 -14.33 14.36 3.67
C ASP A 198 -15.72 13.83 3.32
N ASP A 199 -16.77 14.66 3.40
CA ASP A 199 -18.16 14.31 3.11
C ASP A 199 -18.50 14.30 1.61
N SER A 200 -17.64 14.86 0.77
CA SER A 200 -17.89 15.08 -0.66
C SER A 200 -17.59 13.86 -1.55
N VAL A 201 -16.88 12.85 -1.04
CA VAL A 201 -16.46 11.66 -1.80
C VAL A 201 -16.92 10.38 -1.14
N SER A 202 -17.32 9.38 -1.93
CA SER A 202 -17.57 8.01 -1.43
C SER A 202 -16.36 7.08 -1.62
N HIS A 203 -15.51 7.42 -2.59
CA HIS A 203 -14.34 6.66 -2.97
C HIS A 203 -13.18 7.61 -3.26
N LEU A 204 -11.99 7.29 -2.78
CA LEU A 204 -10.78 8.07 -2.97
C LEU A 204 -9.62 7.17 -3.37
N MET A 205 -8.99 7.48 -4.50
CA MET A 205 -7.72 6.90 -4.92
C MET A 205 -6.65 8.00 -4.95
N GLY A 206 -5.66 7.89 -4.09
CA GLY A 206 -4.50 8.78 -4.02
C GLY A 206 -3.23 8.01 -4.35
N LEU A 207 -2.62 8.30 -5.50
CA LEU A 207 -1.38 7.67 -5.93
C LEU A 207 -0.26 8.71 -6.03
N PHE A 208 0.62 8.75 -5.04
CA PHE A 208 1.52 9.88 -4.77
C PHE A 208 2.89 9.77 -5.41
N GLU A 209 3.30 8.59 -5.87
CA GLU A 209 4.55 8.41 -6.63
C GLU A 209 4.35 7.38 -7.77
N PRO A 210 5.20 7.39 -8.82
CA PRO A 210 5.15 6.42 -9.92
C PRO A 210 5.20 4.97 -9.42
N LYS A 211 6.03 4.72 -8.40
CA LYS A 211 6.29 3.39 -7.84
C LYS A 211 6.05 3.39 -6.33
N ASP A 212 7.10 3.32 -5.51
CA ASP A 212 7.00 3.37 -4.06
C ASP A 212 7.15 4.84 -3.62
N MET A 213 6.53 5.24 -2.51
CA MET A 213 6.67 6.61 -2.01
C MET A 213 8.10 6.89 -1.56
N LYS A 214 8.50 8.16 -1.46
CA LYS A 214 9.79 8.48 -0.87
C LYS A 214 9.79 8.17 0.62
N TYR A 215 10.91 7.67 1.15
CA TYR A 215 11.16 7.60 2.59
C TYR A 215 10.87 8.95 3.26
N GLU A 216 10.41 8.94 4.50
CA GLU A 216 10.07 10.16 5.26
C GLU A 216 11.26 11.13 5.32
N LEU A 217 12.49 10.63 5.49
CA LEU A 217 13.70 11.47 5.52
C LEU A 217 13.97 12.24 4.21
N ASN A 218 13.33 11.82 3.12
CA ASN A 218 13.51 12.35 1.77
C ASN A 218 12.19 12.85 1.15
N ARG A 219 11.08 12.81 1.90
CA ARG A 219 9.76 13.18 1.42
C ARG A 219 9.69 14.68 1.10
N ASN A 220 9.10 15.02 -0.04
CA ASN A 220 8.78 16.41 -0.33
C ASN A 220 7.46 16.76 0.35
N THR A 221 7.52 17.46 1.47
CA THR A 221 6.33 17.78 2.28
C THR A 221 5.30 18.67 1.57
N SER A 222 5.66 19.26 0.42
CA SER A 222 4.73 20.05 -0.40
C SER A 222 3.92 19.20 -1.38
N THR A 223 4.49 18.10 -1.88
CA THR A 223 3.86 17.26 -2.92
C THR A 223 3.38 15.91 -2.36
N ASP A 224 4.02 15.38 -1.32
CA ASP A 224 3.73 14.06 -0.77
C ASP A 224 3.10 14.14 0.62
N PRO A 225 1.95 13.48 0.86
CA PRO A 225 1.43 13.28 2.20
C PRO A 225 2.28 12.26 2.97
N SER A 226 2.39 12.45 4.28
CA SER A 226 2.93 11.43 5.19
C SER A 226 1.93 10.29 5.39
N ILE A 227 2.40 9.13 5.85
CA ILE A 227 1.53 8.02 6.25
C ILE A 227 0.52 8.41 7.34
N VAL A 228 0.87 9.37 8.20
CA VAL A 228 -0.03 9.93 9.23
C VAL A 228 -1.20 10.67 8.58
N GLU A 229 -0.91 11.56 7.63
CA GLU A 229 -1.92 12.34 6.89
C GLU A 229 -2.80 11.43 6.04
N MET A 230 -2.22 10.42 5.37
CA MET A 230 -2.99 9.44 4.61
C MET A 230 -3.91 8.60 5.51
N THR A 231 -3.42 8.17 6.67
CA THR A 231 -4.21 7.39 7.64
C THR A 231 -5.38 8.20 8.20
N GLU A 232 -5.14 9.46 8.56
CA GLU A 232 -6.18 10.38 9.02
C GLU A 232 -7.27 10.56 7.97
N LYS A 233 -6.88 10.90 6.72
CA LYS A 233 -7.83 11.07 5.62
C LYS A 233 -8.64 9.79 5.36
N ALA A 234 -8.00 8.63 5.42
CA ALA A 234 -8.68 7.35 5.28
C ALA A 234 -9.73 7.13 6.38
N ILE A 235 -9.39 7.36 7.65
CA ILE A 235 -10.33 7.18 8.76
C ILE A 235 -11.51 8.15 8.65
N HIS A 236 -11.27 9.42 8.32
CA HIS A 236 -12.36 10.39 8.13
C HIS A 236 -13.34 9.94 7.05
N ILE A 237 -12.83 9.43 5.93
CA ILE A 237 -13.67 8.93 4.84
C ILE A 237 -14.42 7.66 5.24
N LEU A 238 -13.73 6.68 5.85
CA LEU A 238 -14.26 5.36 6.14
C LEU A 238 -15.24 5.33 7.33
N SER A 239 -14.99 6.15 8.36
CA SER A 239 -15.79 6.23 9.59
C SER A 239 -17.24 6.70 9.38
N ARG A 240 -17.53 7.28 8.22
CA ARG A 240 -18.89 7.71 7.84
C ARG A 240 -19.85 6.54 7.62
N ASN A 241 -19.35 5.33 7.39
CA ASN A 241 -20.21 4.17 7.23
C ASN A 241 -20.65 3.65 8.61
N PRO A 242 -21.96 3.66 8.94
CA PRO A 242 -22.44 3.21 10.24
C PRO A 242 -22.24 1.71 10.50
N ASN A 243 -21.98 0.91 9.47
CA ASN A 243 -21.60 -0.50 9.63
C ASN A 243 -20.14 -0.66 10.09
N GLY A 244 -19.37 0.42 10.16
CA GLY A 244 -17.94 0.45 10.47
C GLY A 244 -17.06 0.21 9.24
N PHE A 245 -15.77 0.04 9.48
CA PHE A 245 -14.78 -0.11 8.41
C PHE A 245 -13.69 -1.14 8.73
N PHE A 246 -12.95 -1.55 7.70
CA PHE A 246 -11.66 -2.21 7.81
C PHE A 246 -10.61 -1.31 7.15
N LEU A 247 -9.48 -1.07 7.83
CA LEU A 247 -8.38 -0.26 7.31
C LEU A 247 -7.06 -1.02 7.48
N PHE A 248 -6.33 -1.18 6.38
CA PHE A 248 -4.96 -1.68 6.38
C PHE A 248 -3.99 -0.51 6.20
N VAL A 249 -2.98 -0.41 7.07
CA VAL A 249 -1.93 0.63 7.05
C VAL A 249 -0.56 -0.04 7.08
N GLU A 250 0.31 0.27 6.14
CA GLU A 250 1.67 -0.29 6.02
C GLU A 250 2.71 0.81 5.77
N ASP A 251 3.92 0.63 6.31
CA ASP A 251 5.07 1.50 6.04
C ASP A 251 6.29 0.72 5.48
N GLU A 252 7.17 1.40 4.75
CA GLU A 252 8.30 0.86 3.98
C GLU A 252 9.57 0.65 4.85
N ILE A 253 9.39 0.12 6.05
CA ILE A 253 10.50 -0.20 6.98
C ILE A 253 11.44 -1.25 6.36
N ASP A 254 10.87 -2.20 5.63
CA ASP A 254 11.53 -3.35 5.00
C ASP A 254 12.64 -2.92 4.00
N HIS A 255 12.36 -1.98 3.09
CA HIS A 255 13.34 -1.56 2.09
C HIS A 255 14.52 -0.81 2.71
N GLY A 256 14.30 -0.07 3.80
CA GLY A 256 15.37 0.57 4.57
C GLY A 256 16.33 -0.46 5.18
N HIS A 257 15.80 -1.57 5.70
CA HIS A 257 16.61 -2.69 6.20
C HIS A 257 17.31 -3.45 5.07
N HIS A 258 16.65 -3.71 3.94
CA HIS A 258 17.27 -4.32 2.76
C HIS A 258 18.45 -3.51 2.21
N SER A 259 18.34 -2.18 2.26
CA SER A 259 19.40 -1.26 1.86
C SER A 259 20.54 -1.14 2.89
N GLY A 260 20.45 -1.82 4.04
CA GLY A 260 21.40 -1.69 5.15
C GLY A 260 21.41 -0.30 5.79
N ARG A 261 20.34 0.49 5.60
CA ARG A 261 20.23 1.90 6.03
C ARG A 261 19.29 2.01 7.22
N ALA A 262 19.78 1.65 8.40
CA ALA A 262 18.97 1.64 9.62
C ALA A 262 18.33 3.00 9.98
N LYS A 263 18.96 4.11 9.61
CA LYS A 263 18.36 5.44 9.83
C LYS A 263 17.06 5.64 9.06
N GLN A 264 16.98 5.11 7.83
CA GLN A 264 15.75 5.13 7.04
C GLN A 264 14.71 4.20 7.67
N ALA A 265 15.07 2.92 7.88
CA ALA A 265 14.15 1.93 8.46
C ALA A 265 13.54 2.37 9.80
N LEU A 266 14.37 2.89 10.71
CA LEU A 266 13.89 3.36 12.02
C LEU A 266 13.06 4.65 11.94
N MET A 267 13.29 5.50 10.92
CA MET A 267 12.45 6.68 10.73
C MET A 267 11.07 6.30 10.20
N GLU A 268 10.98 5.38 9.23
CA GLU A 268 9.68 4.84 8.78
C GLU A 268 8.96 4.17 9.96
N ALA A 269 9.66 3.41 10.81
CA ALA A 269 9.06 2.82 12.01
C ALA A 269 8.48 3.88 12.98
N VAL A 270 9.14 5.03 13.12
CA VAL A 270 8.62 6.17 13.91
C VAL A 270 7.38 6.77 13.25
N MET A 271 7.32 6.83 11.91
CA MET A 271 6.16 7.35 11.20
C MET A 271 4.96 6.41 11.27
N LEU A 272 5.17 5.10 11.16
CA LEU A 272 4.12 4.12 11.41
C LEU A 272 3.59 4.19 12.85
N ASP A 273 4.45 4.32 13.85
CA ASP A 273 4.03 4.50 15.26
C ASP A 273 3.17 5.77 15.45
N ARG A 274 3.54 6.88 14.79
CA ARG A 274 2.73 8.10 14.77
C ARG A 274 1.39 7.91 14.06
N ALA A 275 1.34 7.13 12.98
CA ALA A 275 0.08 6.81 12.31
C ALA A 275 -0.83 5.94 13.19
N VAL A 276 -0.27 4.99 13.94
CA VAL A 276 -1.00 4.21 14.96
C VAL A 276 -1.56 5.11 16.04
N ALA A 277 -0.74 6.03 16.58
CA ALA A 277 -1.19 6.99 17.59
C ALA A 277 -2.32 7.87 17.04
N ARG A 278 -2.18 8.41 15.83
CA ARG A 278 -3.20 9.22 15.17
C ARG A 278 -4.50 8.44 14.95
N ALA A 279 -4.42 7.17 14.53
CA ALA A 279 -5.59 6.32 14.40
C ALA A 279 -6.30 6.10 15.75
N GLY A 280 -5.55 5.94 16.84
CA GLY A 280 -6.10 5.82 18.20
C GLY A 280 -6.79 7.10 18.70
N GLU A 281 -6.37 8.28 18.24
CA GLU A 281 -7.07 9.55 18.53
C GLU A 281 -8.39 9.69 17.76
N LEU A 282 -8.48 9.06 16.58
CA LEU A 282 -9.61 9.17 15.66
C LEU A 282 -10.63 8.02 15.80
N THR A 283 -10.37 7.03 16.64
CA THR A 283 -11.21 5.84 16.84
C THR A 283 -11.43 5.53 18.31
N SER A 284 -12.48 4.76 18.62
CA SER A 284 -12.79 4.38 20.00
C SER A 284 -12.37 2.93 20.28
N PRO A 285 -11.60 2.63 21.34
CA PRO A 285 -11.28 1.25 21.69
C PRO A 285 -12.52 0.44 22.13
N ALA A 286 -13.67 1.09 22.35
CA ALA A 286 -14.92 0.39 22.67
C ALA A 286 -15.54 -0.34 21.47
N ASP A 287 -15.24 0.10 20.25
CA ASP A 287 -15.80 -0.46 19.01
C ASP A 287 -14.75 -0.75 17.93
N THR A 288 -13.49 -0.36 18.15
CA THR A 288 -12.39 -0.50 17.19
C THR A 288 -11.31 -1.45 17.74
N LEU A 289 -11.05 -2.53 17.00
CA LEU A 289 -9.92 -3.43 17.25
C LEU A 289 -8.71 -2.99 16.40
N THR A 290 -7.66 -2.52 17.06
CA THR A 290 -6.39 -2.16 16.42
C THR A 290 -5.34 -3.25 16.68
N VAL A 291 -4.77 -3.80 15.62
CA VAL A 291 -3.70 -4.80 15.68
C VAL A 291 -2.45 -4.23 15.00
N VAL A 292 -1.35 -4.16 15.74
CA VAL A 292 -0.03 -3.79 15.21
C VAL A 292 0.85 -5.02 15.22
N THR A 293 1.43 -5.35 14.06
CA THR A 293 2.30 -6.52 13.88
C THR A 293 3.31 -6.25 12.77
N ALA A 294 4.30 -7.14 12.65
CA ALA A 294 5.17 -7.22 11.48
C ALA A 294 4.84 -8.49 10.68
N ASP A 295 5.08 -8.46 9.38
CA ASP A 295 4.99 -9.62 8.50
C ASP A 295 6.21 -10.55 8.69
N HIS A 296 7.40 -9.97 8.85
CA HIS A 296 8.62 -10.65 9.27
C HIS A 296 9.63 -9.69 9.92
N SER A 297 10.76 -10.23 10.39
CA SER A 297 11.89 -9.44 10.91
C SER A 297 13.03 -9.35 9.88
N HIS A 298 14.12 -8.70 10.26
CA HIS A 298 15.36 -8.63 9.50
C HIS A 298 16.53 -9.14 10.33
N VAL A 299 17.68 -9.36 9.67
CA VAL A 299 18.96 -9.64 10.34
C VAL A 299 19.57 -8.40 10.99
N PHE A 300 18.74 -7.47 11.46
CA PHE A 300 19.10 -6.25 12.18
C PHE A 300 19.40 -6.59 13.64
N THR A 301 20.49 -6.03 14.17
CA THR A 301 20.91 -6.22 15.56
C THR A 301 21.31 -4.87 16.16
N PHE A 302 21.03 -4.69 17.45
CA PHE A 302 21.50 -3.56 18.24
C PHE A 302 22.27 -4.08 19.46
N GLY A 303 23.45 -3.53 19.75
CA GLY A 303 24.32 -4.05 20.80
C GLY A 303 25.48 -3.13 21.15
N GLY A 304 26.61 -3.74 21.54
CA GLY A 304 27.84 -3.02 21.83
C GLY A 304 27.93 -2.36 23.21
N SER A 305 26.99 -2.63 24.13
CA SER A 305 26.99 -2.08 25.50
C SER A 305 27.06 -0.55 25.55
N THR A 306 26.32 0.13 24.67
CA THR A 306 26.22 1.59 24.65
C THR A 306 25.50 2.13 25.89
N PRO A 307 26.04 3.17 26.56
CA PRO A 307 25.37 3.84 27.67
C PRO A 307 23.96 4.34 27.34
N ARG A 308 23.11 4.44 28.37
CA ARG A 308 21.77 5.05 28.27
C ARG A 308 21.88 6.49 27.78
N GLY A 309 21.00 6.87 26.83
CA GLY A 309 20.95 8.22 26.26
C GLY A 309 21.85 8.42 25.03
N ASN A 310 22.72 7.46 24.70
CA ASN A 310 23.47 7.52 23.44
C ASN A 310 22.54 7.34 22.24
N SER A 311 22.89 8.02 21.15
CA SER A 311 22.23 7.82 19.86
C SER A 311 22.30 6.35 19.44
N ILE A 312 21.17 5.80 18.97
CA ILE A 312 21.11 4.43 18.45
C ILE A 312 22.01 4.24 17.21
N PHE A 313 22.30 5.32 16.48
CA PHE A 313 23.21 5.33 15.33
C PHE A 313 24.67 5.51 15.74
N GLY A 314 24.96 5.63 17.04
CA GLY A 314 26.29 5.89 17.58
C GLY A 314 27.22 4.69 17.56
N LEU A 315 28.48 4.97 17.88
CA LEU A 315 29.53 3.97 18.04
C LEU A 315 29.43 3.26 19.39
N ALA A 316 29.82 2.00 19.41
CA ALA A 316 30.06 1.27 20.64
C ALA A 316 31.27 1.88 21.40
N PRO A 317 31.25 1.91 22.74
CA PRO A 317 32.27 2.59 23.55
C PRO A 317 33.66 1.92 23.48
N LYS A 318 33.73 0.62 23.19
CA LYS A 318 34.99 -0.12 23.06
C LYS A 318 35.29 -0.41 21.60
N LYS A 319 36.57 -0.36 21.23
CA LYS A 319 37.04 -0.83 19.92
C LYS A 319 36.86 -2.35 19.81
N ALA A 320 36.64 -2.83 18.58
CA ALA A 320 36.60 -4.26 18.31
C ALA A 320 38.01 -4.89 18.38
N LYS A 321 38.11 -6.22 18.23
CA LYS A 321 39.39 -6.96 18.29
C LYS A 321 40.42 -6.48 17.25
N ASP A 322 39.96 -5.95 16.13
CA ASP A 322 40.79 -5.35 15.07
C ASP A 322 41.23 -3.90 15.37
N LYS A 323 40.97 -3.41 16.59
CA LYS A 323 41.27 -2.04 17.06
C LYS A 323 40.54 -0.95 16.26
N ARG A 324 39.46 -1.27 15.54
CA ARG A 324 38.61 -0.31 14.82
C ARG A 324 37.28 -0.10 15.53
N ALA A 325 36.72 1.11 15.40
CA ALA A 325 35.38 1.42 15.90
C ALA A 325 34.30 0.61 15.15
N TYR A 326 33.16 0.41 15.79
CA TYR A 326 31.97 -0.22 15.21
C TYR A 326 30.71 0.43 15.79
N THR A 327 29.62 0.41 15.04
CA THR A 327 28.32 0.96 15.42
C THR A 327 27.58 0.04 16.39
N SER A 328 26.68 0.61 17.19
CA SER A 328 25.73 -0.18 18.01
C SER A 328 24.82 -1.05 17.14
N ILE A 329 24.33 -0.47 16.03
CA ILE A 329 23.55 -1.17 15.02
C ILE A 329 24.48 -1.93 14.07
N LEU A 330 24.16 -3.21 13.82
CA LEU A 330 24.78 -4.02 12.78
C LEU A 330 23.75 -4.89 12.06
N TYR A 331 24.09 -5.32 10.85
CA TYR A 331 23.32 -6.33 10.11
C TYR A 331 24.15 -7.60 9.94
N GLY A 332 23.49 -8.76 9.99
CA GLY A 332 24.15 -10.04 9.74
C GLY A 332 24.65 -10.19 8.30
N ASN A 333 23.97 -9.58 7.33
CA ASN A 333 24.35 -9.51 5.92
C ASN A 333 23.80 -8.21 5.28
N GLY A 334 24.11 -7.96 4.01
CA GLY A 334 23.58 -6.82 3.24
C GLY A 334 24.66 -5.92 2.63
N PRO A 335 24.25 -4.83 1.96
CA PRO A 335 25.15 -3.98 1.17
C PRO A 335 26.13 -3.15 2.01
N GLY A 336 25.96 -3.12 3.34
CA GLY A 336 26.87 -2.41 4.25
C GLY A 336 28.22 -3.12 4.47
N TYR A 337 28.38 -4.36 4.02
CA TYR A 337 29.68 -5.05 4.07
C TYR A 337 30.70 -4.35 3.17
N SER A 338 31.88 -4.05 3.71
CA SER A 338 32.95 -3.39 2.94
C SER A 338 34.33 -3.82 3.45
N ILE A 339 35.26 -4.00 2.50
CA ILE A 339 36.69 -4.22 2.75
C ILE A 339 37.46 -3.18 1.94
N ARG A 340 38.38 -2.47 2.60
CA ARG A 340 39.32 -1.51 2.00
C ARG A 340 40.71 -1.84 2.51
N ASP A 341 41.66 -2.01 1.58
CA ASP A 341 43.05 -2.36 1.90
C ASP A 341 43.17 -3.61 2.79
N GLY A 342 42.39 -4.65 2.47
CA GLY A 342 42.42 -5.94 3.17
C GLY A 342 41.70 -5.99 4.52
N ALA A 343 41.03 -4.91 4.96
CA ALA A 343 40.26 -4.93 6.21
C ALA A 343 39.02 -4.01 6.18
N ARG A 344 38.07 -4.20 7.12
CA ARG A 344 36.82 -3.39 7.14
C ARG A 344 37.08 -1.92 7.49
N PRO A 345 36.42 -0.93 6.88
CA PRO A 345 36.58 0.45 7.33
C PRO A 345 36.21 0.60 8.82
N ALA A 346 36.85 1.55 9.52
CA ALA A 346 36.38 1.96 10.83
C ALA A 346 35.04 2.67 10.66
N ALA A 347 34.06 2.35 11.52
CA ALA A 347 32.80 3.10 11.52
C ALA A 347 33.06 4.55 11.95
N SER A 348 32.39 5.48 11.28
CA SER A 348 32.46 6.93 11.50
C SER A 348 31.11 7.50 11.86
#